data_AF-A0A918R5B2-F1
#
_entry.id   AF-A0A918R5B2-F1
#
_cell.length_a   1.000
_cell.length_b   1.000
_cell.length_c   1.000
_cell.angle_alpha   90.00
_cell.angle_beta   90.00
_cell.angle_gamma   90.00
#
_symmetry.space_group_name_H-M   'P 1'
#
loop_
_entity.id
_entity.type
_entity.pdbx_description
1 polymer ?
#
loop_
_entity_poly.entity_id
_entity_poly.type
_entity_poly.pdbx_seq_one_letter_code
_entity_poly.pdbx_strand_id
1 'polypeptide(L)'
;MIMLPFRSEIRNSPSHPTIKIYLSDESLDERIKKHLEHFKEIEMIEIRETHGQNRVGENITIFLKDHVDINKIKSSIDSSLWWYFEEDMVDE
;
A
#
# COMPACT_ATOMS: atom_id res chain seq x y z
N MET A 1 -18.45 13.16 4.48
CA MET A 1 -17.89 11.79 4.56
C MET A 1 -16.39 11.93 4.43
N ILE A 2 -15.60 11.51 5.41
CA ILE A 2 -14.14 11.48 5.29
C ILE A 2 -13.84 10.32 4.33
N MET A 3 -13.46 10.61 3.08
CA MET A 3 -12.89 9.59 2.20
C MET A 3 -11.46 9.34 2.69
N LEU A 4 -11.16 8.11 3.10
CA LEU A 4 -9.80 7.73 3.46
C LEU A 4 -8.94 7.81 2.19
N PRO A 5 -7.75 8.42 2.22
CA PRO A 5 -6.90 8.55 1.04
C PRO A 5 -6.43 7.19 0.51
N PHE A 6 -6.34 6.20 1.39
CA PHE A 6 -6.02 4.83 1.05
C PHE A 6 -6.66 3.83 2.02
N ARG A 7 -6.63 2.56 1.63
CA ARG A 7 -6.99 1.40 2.45
C ARG A 7 -5.95 0.30 2.27
N SER A 8 -5.46 -0.25 3.36
CA SER A 8 -4.52 -1.38 3.34
C SER A 8 -5.14 -2.67 3.91
N GLU A 9 -4.84 -3.81 3.29
CA GLU A 9 -5.32 -5.13 3.68
C GLU A 9 -4.17 -6.14 3.72
N ILE A 10 -4.09 -6.95 4.78
CA ILE A 10 -3.21 -8.12 4.80
C ILE A 10 -3.88 -9.26 4.05
N ARG A 11 -3.16 -9.87 3.12
CA ARG A 11 -3.53 -11.09 2.42
C ARG A 11 -2.57 -12.21 2.82
N ASN A 12 -3.03 -13.05 3.73
CA ASN A 12 -2.32 -14.26 4.09
C ASN A 12 -2.49 -15.29 2.96
N SER A 13 -1.49 -15.38 2.07
CA SER A 13 -1.40 -16.46 1.08
C SER A 13 -0.62 -17.64 1.69
N PRO A 14 -0.91 -18.89 1.29
CA PRO A 14 -0.14 -20.07 1.71
C PRO A 14 1.34 -19.99 1.32
N SER A 15 1.67 -19.19 0.31
CA SER A 15 3.05 -19.03 -0.18
C SER A 15 3.79 -17.96 0.61
N HIS A 16 3.32 -16.70 0.52
CA HIS A 16 3.91 -15.56 1.23
C HIS A 16 2.82 -14.56 1.57
N PRO A 17 2.78 -14.02 2.80
CA PRO A 17 1.81 -13.03 3.17
C PRO A 17 2.12 -11.70 2.44
N THR A 18 1.10 -11.08 1.86
CA THR A 18 1.22 -9.84 1.10
C THR A 18 0.37 -8.74 1.71
N ILE A 19 0.73 -7.49 1.43
CA ILE A 19 -0.08 -6.32 1.80
C ILE A 19 -0.63 -5.73 0.52
N LYS A 20 -1.95 -5.57 0.44
CA LYS A 20 -2.62 -4.85 -0.64
C LYS A 20 -2.99 -3.46 -0.19
N ILE A 21 -2.64 -2.45 -0.99
CA ILE A 21 -3.05 -1.07 -0.79
C ILE A 21 -3.96 -0.67 -1.94
N TYR A 22 -5.07 -0.05 -1.59
CA TYR A 22 -6.03 0.56 -2.51
C TYR A 22 -6.00 2.05 -2.27
N LEU A 23 -5.60 2.82 -3.27
CA LEU A 23 -5.66 4.28 -3.21
C LEU A 23 -7.05 4.75 -3.64
N SER A 24 -7.50 5.88 -3.09
CA SER A 24 -8.69 6.57 -3.59
C SER A 24 -8.40 7.32 -4.89
N ASP A 25 -7.15 7.71 -5.12
CA ASP A 25 -6.65 8.33 -6.34
C ASP A 25 -5.55 7.44 -6.97
N GLU A 26 -5.91 6.76 -8.06
CA GLU A 26 -5.02 5.85 -8.81
C GLU A 26 -3.87 6.60 -9.51
N SER A 27 -3.98 7.92 -9.70
CA SER A 27 -2.89 8.72 -10.29
C SER A 27 -1.63 8.76 -9.41
N LEU A 28 -1.78 8.42 -8.12
CA LEU A 28 -0.71 8.38 -7.14
C LEU A 28 -0.04 7.00 -7.03
N ASP A 29 -0.56 5.97 -7.70
CA ASP A 29 -0.07 4.59 -7.55
C ASP A 29 1.45 4.47 -7.81
N GLU A 30 1.93 5.06 -8.90
CA GLU A 30 3.36 5.07 -9.25
C GLU A 30 4.21 5.90 -8.26
N ARG A 31 3.66 6.97 -7.68
CA ARG A 31 4.37 7.79 -6.67
C ARG A 31 4.50 7.03 -5.36
N ILE A 32 3.40 6.44 -4.89
CA ILE A 32 3.37 5.63 -3.67
C ILE A 32 4.27 4.41 -3.83
N LYS A 33 4.25 3.75 -4.98
CA LYS A 33 5.17 2.65 -5.28
C LYS A 33 6.63 3.05 -5.06
N LYS A 34 7.09 4.16 -5.65
CA LYS A 34 8.47 4.66 -5.47
C LYS A 34 8.78 5.00 -4.02
N HIS A 35 7.82 5.59 -3.29
CA HIS A 35 7.97 5.87 -1.86
C HIS A 35 8.17 4.59 -1.04
N LEU A 36 7.42 3.55 -1.36
CA LEU A 36 7.49 2.25 -0.69
C LEU A 36 8.74 1.44 -1.09
N GLU A 37 9.32 1.64 -2.27
CA GLU A 37 10.57 0.99 -2.69
C GLU A 37 11.77 1.30 -1.76
N HIS A 38 11.68 2.36 -0.94
CA HIS A 38 12.71 2.67 0.06
C HIS A 38 12.73 1.72 1.28
N PHE A 39 11.66 0.95 1.50
CA PHE A 39 11.60 0.01 2.63
C PHE A 39 12.47 -1.22 2.34
N LYS A 40 13.44 -1.49 3.21
CA LYS A 40 14.38 -2.61 3.03
C LYS A 40 13.74 -3.98 3.27
N GLU A 41 12.62 -4.00 3.97
CA GLU A 41 11.85 -5.19 4.33
C GLU A 41 10.92 -5.64 3.21
N ILE A 42 10.68 -4.76 2.23
CA ILE A 42 9.92 -5.08 1.03
C ILE A 42 10.85 -5.80 0.04
N GLU A 43 10.36 -6.90 -0.50
CA GLU A 43 11.04 -7.67 -1.54
C GLU A 43 10.67 -7.15 -2.91
N MET A 44 9.38 -6.92 -3.13
CA MET A 44 8.84 -6.53 -4.43
C MET A 44 7.53 -5.75 -4.27
N ILE A 45 7.28 -4.80 -5.16
CA ILE A 45 6.04 -4.04 -5.23
C ILE A 45 5.51 -4.10 -6.64
N GLU A 46 4.24 -4.45 -6.79
CA GLU A 46 3.56 -4.53 -8.08
C GLU A 46 2.24 -3.78 -8.04
N ILE A 47 2.00 -2.92 -9.03
CA ILE A 47 0.67 -2.37 -9.30
C ILE A 47 -0.06 -3.40 -10.16
N ARG A 48 -1.22 -3.85 -9.71
CA ARG A 48 -2.04 -4.85 -10.40
C ARG A 48 -3.46 -4.33 -10.56
N GLU A 49 -4.03 -4.54 -11.74
CA GLU A 49 -5.47 -4.35 -11.94
C GLU A 49 -6.26 -5.24 -10.97
N THR A 50 -7.31 -4.68 -10.36
CA THR A 50 -8.25 -5.48 -9.60
C THR A 50 -9.32 -6.01 -10.54
N HIS A 51 -9.38 -7.34 -10.70
CA HIS A 51 -10.48 -7.98 -11.41
C HIS A 51 -11.55 -8.40 -10.37
N GLY A 52 -12.70 -7.72 -10.33
CA GLY A 52 -13.83 -8.09 -9.45
C GLY A 52 -14.73 -6.91 -9.03
N GLN A 53 -15.61 -7.14 -8.05
CA GLN A 53 -16.53 -6.12 -7.47
C GLN A 53 -15.83 -5.04 -6.61
N ASN A 54 -14.50 -4.93 -6.67
CA ASN A 54 -13.79 -3.86 -5.98
C ASN A 54 -14.01 -2.55 -6.74
N ARG A 55 -14.25 -1.47 -6.00
CA ARG A 55 -14.61 -0.14 -6.54
C ARG A 55 -13.40 0.65 -7.09
N VAL A 56 -12.22 0.04 -7.10
CA VAL A 56 -10.94 0.66 -7.47
C VAL A 56 -10.33 -0.24 -8.55
N GLY A 57 -10.00 0.33 -9.71
CA GLY A 57 -9.48 -0.38 -10.87
C GLY A 57 -8.10 -0.99 -10.62
N GLU A 58 -7.31 -0.41 -9.73
CA GLU A 58 -5.93 -0.83 -9.45
C GLU A 58 -5.66 -1.06 -7.94
N ASN A 59 -4.60 -1.83 -7.65
CA ASN A 59 -4.09 -2.01 -6.29
C ASN A 59 -2.58 -2.20 -6.31
N ILE A 60 -1.93 -1.68 -5.28
CA ILE A 60 -0.51 -1.89 -5.02
C ILE A 60 -0.38 -3.15 -4.14
N THR A 61 0.21 -4.20 -4.69
CA THR A 61 0.54 -5.43 -3.97
C THR A 61 2.00 -5.40 -3.54
N ILE A 62 2.23 -5.48 -2.24
CA ILE A 62 3.55 -5.51 -1.62
C ILE A 62 3.86 -6.95 -1.20
N PHE A 63 5.00 -7.44 -1.67
CA PHE A 63 5.62 -8.69 -1.27
C PHE A 63 6.74 -8.37 -0.28
N LEU A 64 6.68 -9.05 0.87
CA LEU A 64 7.62 -8.86 1.96
C LEU A 64 8.68 -9.95 1.94
N LYS A 65 9.90 -9.60 2.37
CA LYS A 65 10.99 -10.57 2.51
C LYS A 65 10.68 -11.63 3.56
N ASP A 66 11.36 -12.76 3.47
CA ASP A 66 11.28 -13.81 4.48
C ASP A 66 11.66 -13.31 5.88
N HIS A 67 11.02 -13.88 6.90
CA HIS A 67 11.24 -13.60 8.33
C HIS A 67 10.86 -12.20 8.83
N VAL A 68 10.12 -11.40 8.07
CA VAL A 68 9.60 -10.12 8.56
C VAL A 68 8.20 -10.26 9.16
N ASP A 69 7.90 -9.46 10.17
CA ASP A 69 6.59 -9.42 10.81
C ASP A 69 5.65 -8.53 9.99
N ILE A 70 4.75 -9.13 9.22
CA ILE A 70 3.81 -8.43 8.36
C ILE A 70 2.95 -7.41 9.10
N ASN A 71 2.58 -7.65 10.36
CA ASN A 71 1.77 -6.70 11.12
C ASN A 71 2.56 -5.44 11.44
N LYS A 72 3.84 -5.59 11.79
CA LYS A 72 4.75 -4.46 11.99
C LYS A 72 4.97 -3.71 10.68
N ILE A 73 5.27 -4.41 9.59
CA ILE A 73 5.51 -3.77 8.30
C ILE A 73 4.26 -3.04 7.81
N LYS A 74 3.08 -3.65 7.91
CA LYS A 74 1.82 -2.96 7.58
C LYS A 74 1.64 -1.70 8.40
N SER A 75 1.87 -1.75 9.71
CA SER A 75 1.71 -0.58 10.58
C SER A 75 2.70 0.53 10.21
N SER A 76 3.94 0.17 9.86
CA SER A 76 4.96 1.12 9.39
C SER A 76 4.58 1.75 8.04
N ILE A 77 4.08 0.94 7.10
CA ILE A 77 3.61 1.39 5.80
C ILE A 77 2.40 2.32 5.97
N ASP A 78 1.39 1.91 6.74
CA ASP A 78 0.21 2.72 7.01
C ASP A 78 0.60 4.07 7.59
N SER A 79 1.48 4.10 8.60
CA SER A 79 1.97 5.35 9.18
C SER A 79 2.68 6.22 8.15
N SER A 80 3.56 5.61 7.33
CA SER A 80 4.30 6.32 6.28
C SER A 80 3.39 6.93 5.22
N LEU A 81 2.33 6.20 4.82
CA LEU A 81 1.34 6.69 3.87
C LEU A 81 0.47 7.79 4.50
N TRP A 82 0.08 7.65 5.77
CA TRP A 82 -0.63 8.72 6.47
C TRP A 82 0.18 10.01 6.48
N TRP A 83 1.48 9.95 6.80
CA TRP A 83 2.36 11.12 6.71
C TRP A 83 2.44 11.69 5.29
N TYR A 84 2.58 10.82 4.27
CA TYR A 84 2.61 11.26 2.87
C TYR A 84 1.35 12.03 2.49
N PHE A 85 0.17 11.51 2.87
CA PHE A 85 -1.11 12.16 2.57
C PHE A 85 -1.42 13.35 3.48
N GLU A 86 -0.90 13.40 4.71
CA GLU A 86 -1.01 14.57 5.57
C GLU A 86 -0.11 15.72 5.08
N GLU A 87 1.13 15.46 4.69
CA GLU A 87 2.01 16.49 4.12
C GLU A 87 1.45 17.08 2.82
N ASP A 88 0.90 16.25 1.92
CA ASP A 88 0.30 16.71 0.66
C ASP A 88 -1.00 17.53 0.88
N MET A 89 -1.58 17.48 2.08
CA MET A 89 -2.79 18.22 2.47
C MET A 89 -2.49 19.50 3.27
N VAL A 90 -1.22 19.82 3.54
CA VAL A 90 -0.82 20.99 4.37
C VAL A 90 -0.27 22.15 3.53
N ASP A 91 -0.09 21.98 2.22
CA ASP A 91 0.27 23.07 1.29
C ASP A 91 -0.96 23.78 0.71
N GLU A 92 -1.84 24.31 1.58
CA GLU A 92 -2.87 25.31 1.21
C GLU A 92 -2.78 26.60 2.06
#